data_AF-N9LXL6-F1
#
_entry.id   AF-N9LXL6-F1
#
_cell.length_a   1.000
_cell.length_b   1.000
_cell.length_c   1.000
_cell.angle_alpha   90.00
_cell.angle_beta   90.00
_cell.angle_gamma   90.00
#
_symmetry.space_group_name_H-M   'P 1'
#
loop_
_entity.id
_entity.type
_entity.pdbx_description
1 polymer ?
#
loop_
_entity_poly.entity_id
_entity_poly.type
_entity_poly.pdbx_seq_one_letter_code
_entity_poly.pdbx_strand_id
1 'polypeptide(L)'
;MGAGLSKYSELTKLIDEALSIGQQAADKTDDGGTANLDKLVISGLKGVRESTLKNAGINCYKHWSYAGDFVISRSYGQGNKNTAGIEAAKDYLKSKGVDCYVHSQMD
;
A
#
# COMPACT_ATOMS: atom_id res chain seq x y z
N MET A 1 -24.90 -8.39 -15.34
CA MET A 1 -23.83 -7.42 -14.97
C MET A 1 -22.50 -8.08 -15.22
N GLY A 2 -21.87 -7.77 -16.35
CA GLY A 2 -20.57 -8.35 -16.70
C GLY A 2 -19.49 -7.72 -15.85
N ALA A 3 -18.96 -8.48 -14.88
CA ALA A 3 -17.72 -8.13 -14.21
C ALA A 3 -16.61 -8.23 -15.26
N GLY A 4 -16.35 -7.13 -15.98
CA GLY A 4 -15.09 -6.96 -16.68
C GLY A 4 -14.02 -7.01 -15.60
N LEU A 5 -13.35 -8.15 -15.45
CA LEU A 5 -12.19 -8.26 -14.58
C LEU A 5 -11.22 -7.19 -15.05
N SER A 6 -11.10 -6.12 -14.27
CA SER A 6 -10.10 -5.12 -14.53
C SER A 6 -8.75 -5.84 -14.55
N LYS A 7 -7.85 -5.46 -15.44
CA LYS A 7 -6.46 -5.97 -15.51
C LYS A 7 -5.77 -6.00 -14.13
N TYR A 8 -6.26 -5.19 -13.19
CA TYR A 8 -5.74 -5.04 -11.83
C TYR A 8 -6.61 -5.72 -10.76
N SER A 9 -7.62 -6.51 -11.12
CA SER A 9 -8.52 -7.17 -10.15
C SER A 9 -7.78 -8.08 -9.17
N GLU A 10 -6.74 -8.77 -9.63
CA GLU A 10 -5.85 -9.56 -8.77
C GLU A 10 -5.00 -8.65 -7.87
N LEU A 11 -4.40 -7.60 -8.42
CA LEU A 11 -3.63 -6.61 -7.65
C LEU A 11 -4.51 -5.94 -6.58
N THR A 12 -5.76 -5.59 -6.88
CA THR A 12 -6.71 -5.02 -5.93
C THR A 12 -6.93 -5.98 -4.75
N LYS A 13 -7.21 -7.26 -5.02
CA LYS A 13 -7.38 -8.27 -3.96
C LYS A 13 -6.15 -8.42 -3.09
N LEU A 14 -4.98 -8.49 -3.71
CA LEU A 14 -3.70 -8.59 -2.99
C LEU A 14 -3.46 -7.37 -2.11
N ILE A 15 -3.78 -6.17 -2.59
CA ILE A 15 -3.69 -4.94 -1.80
C ILE A 15 -4.70 -4.98 -0.65
N ASP A 16 -5.96 -5.34 -0.89
CA ASP A 16 -6.97 -5.42 0.18
C ASP A 16 -6.57 -6.41 1.29
N GLU A 17 -6.04 -7.57 0.91
CA GLU A 17 -5.50 -8.55 1.85
C GLU A 17 -4.28 -8.02 2.59
N ALA A 18 -3.34 -7.37 1.89
CA ALA A 18 -2.19 -6.71 2.50
C ALA A 18 -2.64 -5.66 3.53
N LEU A 19 -3.69 -4.89 3.19
CA LEU A 19 -4.21 -3.86 4.04
C LEU A 19 -4.83 -4.44 5.32
N SER A 20 -5.55 -5.56 5.21
CA SER A 20 -6.10 -6.28 6.35
C SER A 20 -5.00 -6.87 7.25
N ILE A 21 -3.96 -7.47 6.67
CA ILE A 21 -2.80 -8.00 7.41
C ILE A 21 -2.07 -6.87 8.14
N GLY A 22 -1.85 -5.74 7.46
CA GLY A 22 -1.26 -4.55 8.06
C GLY A 22 -2.08 -4.02 9.24
N GLN A 23 -3.41 -4.00 9.13
CA GLN A 23 -4.27 -3.62 10.24
C GLN A 23 -4.11 -4.56 11.44
N GLN A 24 -4.10 -5.88 11.22
CA GLN A 24 -3.91 -6.86 12.28
C GLN A 24 -2.54 -6.74 12.97
N ALA A 25 -1.49 -6.38 12.23
CA ALA A 25 -0.16 -6.14 12.79
C ALA A 25 -0.14 -4.85 13.62
N ALA A 26 -0.75 -3.77 13.12
CA ALA A 26 -0.87 -2.51 13.82
C ALA A 26 -1.67 -2.65 15.13
N ASP A 27 -2.77 -3.39 15.11
CA ASP A 27 -3.63 -3.61 16.29
C ASP A 27 -2.91 -4.37 17.41
N LYS A 28 -1.91 -5.21 17.07
CA LYS A 28 -1.08 -5.96 18.03
C LYS A 28 0.13 -5.16 18.54
N THR A 29 0.39 -4.00 17.96
CA THR A 29 1.58 -3.18 18.27
C THR A 29 1.18 -2.07 19.23
N ASP A 30 1.96 -1.87 20.28
CA ASP A 30 1.74 -0.76 21.22
C ASP A 30 2.27 0.56 20.62
N ASP A 31 1.55 1.66 20.84
CA ASP A 31 1.87 2.96 20.24
C ASP A 31 2.85 3.75 21.12
N GLY A 32 4.09 3.26 21.19
CA GLY A 32 5.17 3.91 21.95
C GLY A 32 6.11 4.79 21.12
N GLY A 33 5.84 4.94 19.82
CA GLY A 33 6.80 5.50 18.86
C GLY A 33 6.53 6.95 18.45
N THR A 34 7.58 7.67 18.08
CA THR A 34 7.52 9.00 17.43
C THR A 34 6.85 8.94 16.05
N ALA A 35 6.32 10.07 15.57
CA ALA A 35 5.45 10.20 14.40
C ALA A 35 6.03 9.67 13.06
N ASN A 36 5.99 8.35 12.85
CA ASN A 36 6.39 7.74 11.59
C ASN A 36 5.26 7.83 10.56
N LEU A 37 5.47 8.62 9.51
CA LEU A 37 4.54 8.78 8.39
C LEU A 37 4.85 7.81 7.25
N ASP A 38 5.28 6.60 7.57
CA ASP A 38 5.57 5.55 6.60
C ASP A 38 4.39 5.33 5.65
N LYS A 39 4.70 5.27 4.35
CA LYS A 39 3.75 5.02 3.28
C LYS A 39 4.15 3.77 2.51
N LEU A 40 3.17 2.95 2.16
CA LEU A 40 3.35 1.83 1.25
C LEU A 40 3.33 2.34 -0.19
N VAL A 41 4.32 1.95 -0.98
CA VAL A 41 4.42 2.29 -2.40
C VAL A 41 4.46 1.03 -3.24
N ILE A 42 3.61 0.98 -4.27
CA ILE A 42 3.63 -0.05 -5.31
C ILE A 42 4.39 0.50 -6.50
N SER A 43 5.36 -0.25 -7.01
CA SER A 43 6.22 0.13 -8.12
C SER A 43 5.96 -0.75 -9.35
N GLY A 44 6.66 -0.47 -10.45
CA GLY A 44 6.59 -1.28 -11.67
C GLY A 44 5.36 -1.01 -12.56
N LEU A 45 4.53 -0.02 -12.23
CA LEU A 45 3.31 0.33 -12.98
C LEU A 45 3.54 1.47 -13.98
N LYS A 46 4.67 1.45 -14.70
CA LYS A 46 5.01 2.47 -15.71
C LYS A 46 3.94 2.52 -16.81
N GLY A 47 3.50 3.74 -17.14
CA GLY A 47 2.45 3.99 -18.14
C GLY A 47 1.01 3.81 -17.63
N VAL A 48 0.82 3.34 -16.40
CA VAL A 48 -0.51 3.27 -15.77
C VAL A 48 -0.92 4.66 -15.28
N ARG A 49 -2.21 4.99 -15.41
CA ARG A 49 -2.78 6.23 -14.86
C ARG A 49 -3.36 5.95 -13.48
N GLU A 50 -3.23 6.91 -12.58
CA GLU A 50 -3.82 6.86 -11.24
C GLU A 50 -5.34 6.56 -11.30
N SER A 51 -6.06 7.19 -12.22
CA SER A 51 -7.50 6.96 -12.41
C SER A 51 -7.83 5.52 -12.79
N THR A 52 -6.94 4.82 -13.51
CA THR A 52 -7.12 3.41 -13.85
C THR A 52 -7.06 2.53 -12.60
N LEU A 53 -6.14 2.81 -11.67
CA LEU A 53 -6.02 2.09 -10.41
C LEU A 53 -7.19 2.41 -9.47
N LYS A 54 -7.58 3.68 -9.37
CA LYS A 54 -8.78 4.10 -8.60
C LYS A 54 -10.05 3.44 -9.11
N ASN A 55 -10.26 3.39 -10.43
CA ASN A 55 -11.40 2.69 -11.04
C ASN A 55 -11.37 1.17 -10.79
N ALA A 56 -10.19 0.61 -10.55
CA ALA A 56 -10.03 -0.80 -10.16
C ALA A 56 -10.23 -1.03 -8.65
N GLY A 57 -10.50 0.01 -7.86
CA GLY A 57 -10.70 -0.06 -6.41
C GLY A 57 -9.46 0.26 -5.57
N ILE A 58 -8.31 0.54 -6.20
CA ILE A 58 -7.07 0.80 -5.49
C ILE A 58 -6.97 2.29 -5.15
N ASN A 59 -7.16 2.63 -3.88
CA ASN A 59 -7.03 4.00 -3.39
C ASN A 59 -5.54 4.39 -3.27
N CYS A 60 -5.02 5.05 -4.29
CA CYS A 60 -3.62 5.46 -4.37
C CYS A 60 -3.48 6.86 -4.98
N TYR A 61 -2.29 7.43 -4.87
CA TYR A 61 -1.88 8.61 -5.60
C TYR A 61 -0.50 8.40 -6.23
N LYS A 62 -0.23 9.07 -7.34
CA LYS A 62 1.07 8.96 -8.01
C LYS A 62 2.20 9.47 -7.10
N HIS A 63 3.31 8.72 -7.04
CA HIS A 63 4.51 9.20 -6.38
C HIS A 63 5.05 10.45 -7.06
N TRP A 64 5.45 11.47 -6.28
CA TRP A 64 5.85 12.78 -6.81
C TRP A 64 7.17 12.73 -7.61
N SER A 65 8.11 11.87 -7.21
CA SER A 65 9.42 11.75 -7.87
C SER A 65 9.59 10.59 -8.85
N TYR A 66 8.77 9.53 -8.78
CA TYR A 66 9.04 8.28 -9.49
C TYR A 66 7.89 7.87 -10.41
N ALA A 67 8.20 7.73 -11.69
CA ALA A 67 7.22 7.37 -12.70
C ALA A 67 6.91 5.86 -12.67
N GLY A 68 5.62 5.54 -12.51
CA GLY A 68 5.16 4.16 -12.36
C GLY A 68 5.03 3.71 -10.91
N ASP A 69 5.30 4.60 -9.96
CA ASP A 69 5.16 4.34 -8.54
C ASP A 69 3.90 5.02 -8.00
N PHE A 70 3.16 4.29 -7.17
CA PHE A 70 1.89 4.70 -6.62
C PHE A 70 1.89 4.49 -5.12
N VAL A 71 1.65 5.57 -4.39
CA VAL A 71 1.56 5.56 -2.94
C VAL A 71 0.15 5.16 -2.54
N ILE A 72 0.02 4.11 -1.72
CA ILE A 72 -1.25 3.66 -1.20
C ILE A 72 -1.73 4.65 -0.13
N SER A 73 -2.97 5.13 -0.29
CA SER A 73 -3.56 6.10 0.61
C SER A 73 -4.13 5.40 1.86
N ARG A 74 -3.23 4.87 2.70
CA ARG A 74 -3.55 4.24 3.97
C ARG A 74 -2.52 4.62 5.04
N SER A 75 -2.98 4.69 6.28
CA SER A 75 -2.18 4.71 7.49
C SER A 75 -2.87 3.82 8.54
N TYR A 76 -2.08 3.25 9.45
CA TYR A 76 -2.58 2.37 10.51
C TYR A 76 -2.51 2.99 11.90
N GLY A 77 -2.27 4.30 11.98
CA GLY A 77 -2.08 5.02 13.23
C GLY A 77 -0.86 5.91 13.18
N GLN A 78 -0.32 6.27 14.35
CA GLN A 78 0.93 7.00 14.47
C GLN A 78 2.08 6.04 14.82
N GLY A 79 3.31 6.52 14.65
CA GLY A 79 4.53 5.86 15.09
C GLY A 79 4.65 4.38 14.76
N ASN A 80 4.97 3.59 15.78
CA ASN A 80 5.32 2.17 15.62
C ASN A 80 4.15 1.35 15.07
N LYS A 81 2.89 1.73 15.37
CA LYS A 81 1.71 1.06 14.81
C LYS A 81 1.65 1.21 13.29
N ASN A 82 1.92 2.42 12.80
CA ASN A 82 1.94 2.67 11.37
C ASN A 82 3.06 1.88 10.69
N THR A 83 4.28 1.92 11.24
CA THR A 83 5.42 1.16 10.73
C THR A 83 5.12 -0.33 10.68
N ALA A 84 4.67 -0.93 11.79
CA ALA A 84 4.36 -2.35 11.86
C ALA A 84 3.29 -2.78 10.83
N GLY A 85 2.24 -1.97 10.67
CA GLY A 85 1.20 -2.26 9.68
C GLY A 85 1.68 -2.15 8.23
N ILE A 86 2.46 -1.11 7.91
CA ILE A 86 3.01 -0.89 6.57
C ILE A 86 4.05 -1.96 6.21
N GLU A 87 4.90 -2.36 7.16
CA GLU A 87 5.88 -3.42 6.94
C GLU A 87 5.21 -4.78 6.71
N ALA A 88 4.22 -5.14 7.53
CA ALA A 88 3.47 -6.38 7.34
C ALA A 88 2.74 -6.42 5.99
N ALA A 89 2.15 -5.29 5.57
CA ALA A 89 1.51 -5.18 4.25
C ALA A 89 2.53 -5.32 3.10
N LYS A 90 3.71 -4.67 3.20
CA LYS A 90 4.80 -4.80 2.23
C LYS A 90 5.29 -6.24 2.13
N ASP A 91 5.55 -6.90 3.26
CA ASP A 91 6.08 -8.26 3.27
C ASP A 91 5.11 -9.24 2.64
N TYR A 92 3.80 -9.07 2.91
CA TYR A 92 2.76 -9.83 2.23
C TYR A 92 2.81 -9.62 0.70
N LEU A 93 2.81 -8.38 0.24
CA LEU A 93 2.82 -8.07 -1.19
C LEU A 93 4.07 -8.61 -1.89
N LYS A 94 5.25 -8.47 -1.27
CA LYS A 94 6.49 -9.05 -1.79
C LYS A 94 6.42 -10.57 -1.85
N SER A 95 5.82 -11.24 -0.87
CA SER A 95 5.62 -12.69 -0.89
C SER A 95 4.73 -13.16 -2.05
N LYS A 96 3.87 -12.28 -2.57
CA LYS A 96 3.01 -12.51 -3.74
C LYS A 96 3.64 -12.06 -5.05
N GLY A 97 4.89 -11.60 -5.03
CA GLY A 97 5.62 -11.14 -6.22
C GLY A 97 5.23 -9.73 -6.68
N VAL A 98 4.53 -8.95 -5.85
CA VAL A 98 4.22 -7.54 -6.15
C VAL A 98 5.42 -6.67 -5.78
N ASP A 99 5.91 -5.90 -6.75
CA ASP A 99 6.99 -4.94 -6.53
C ASP A 99 6.50 -3.76 -5.69
N CYS A 100 7.08 -3.59 -4.51
CA CYS A 100 6.66 -2.59 -3.54
C CYS A 100 7.77 -2.27 -2.53
N TYR A 101 7.67 -1.09 -1.92
CA TYR A 101 8.59 -0.61 -0.89
C TYR A 101 7.90 0.31 0.12
N VAL A 102 8.55 0.56 1.26
CA VAL A 102 8.10 1.59 2.21
C VAL A 102 8.80 2.89 1.88
N HIS A 103 8.03 3.95 1.66
CA HIS A 103 8.53 5.31 1.69
C HIS A 103 8.41 5.84 3.13
N SER A 104 9.53 5.87 3.83
CA SER A 104 9.63 6.52 5.14
C SER A 104 9.86 8.02 4.93
N GLN A 105 8.89 8.85 5.32
CA GLN A 105 9.19 10.24 5.61
C GLN A 105 9.81 10.30 7.00
N MET A 106 11.14 10.33 7.04
CA MET A 106 11.85 10.83 8.21
C MET A 106 11.69 12.35 8.20
N ASP A 107 11.12 12.89 9.28
CA ASP A 107 11.11 14.33 9.57
C ASP A 107 12.56 14.85 9.73
#